data_AF-A0A7V4EIH2-F1
#
_entry.id   AF-A0A7V4EIH2-F1
#
_cell.length_a   1.000
_cell.length_b   1.000
_cell.length_c   1.000
_cell.angle_alpha   90.00
_cell.angle_beta   90.00
_cell.angle_gamma   90.00
#
_symmetry.space_group_name_H-M   'P 1'
#
loop_
_entity.id
_entity.type
_entity.pdbx_description
1 polymer ?
#
loop_
_entity_poly.entity_id
_entity_poly.type
_entity_poly.pdbx_seq_one_letter_code
_entity_poly.pdbx_strand_id
1 'polypeptide(L)'
;MKRLGTAALFLMSLAWAAFSDLPQGPLAEQVERVVAAGWMQGYPDGTFRGQEPLNRYQLAAALGRVLKELGVEARVVSFPDVPQGHWAAEPLALAVAWGLVSGYPDGTFRGQEPLSRAALAVVLSKLLERLGEVREGALPWDVPQGHWAATAVRRVVGAGVMD
;
A
#
# COMPACT_ATOMS: atom_id res chain seq x y z
N MET A 1 -24.39 17.29 -32.32
CA MET A 1 -23.37 17.11 -33.38
C MET A 1 -22.70 18.45 -33.66
N LYS A 2 -21.42 18.60 -33.26
CA LYS A 2 -20.33 19.23 -34.02
C LYS A 2 -19.09 19.34 -33.11
N ARG A 3 -17.95 19.03 -33.70
CA ARG A 3 -16.65 18.73 -33.08
C ARG A 3 -15.90 20.01 -32.70
N LEU A 4 -15.24 20.00 -31.55
CA LEU A 4 -14.06 20.81 -31.20
C LEU A 4 -13.22 19.91 -30.28
N GLY A 5 -11.90 19.74 -30.38
CA GLY A 5 -10.90 20.15 -31.35
C GLY A 5 -9.62 19.42 -30.95
N THR A 6 -8.99 18.74 -31.89
CA THR A 6 -7.64 18.18 -31.75
C THR A 6 -6.66 19.33 -31.59
N ALA A 7 -5.97 19.43 -30.44
CA ALA A 7 -4.57 19.88 -30.29
C ALA A 7 -4.32 20.44 -28.88
N ALA A 8 -3.51 19.74 -28.10
CA ALA A 8 -2.29 20.29 -27.52
C ALA A 8 -1.47 19.13 -26.96
N LEU A 9 -0.57 18.63 -27.81
CA LEU A 9 0.56 17.81 -27.42
C LEU A 9 1.43 18.67 -26.48
N PHE A 10 1.27 18.52 -25.16
CA PHE A 10 2.25 19.01 -24.20
C PHE A 10 3.11 17.81 -23.78
N LEU A 11 4.07 17.47 -24.65
CA LEU A 11 5.28 16.77 -24.25
C LEU A 11 6.11 17.73 -23.39
N MET A 12 5.67 17.97 -22.16
CA MET A 12 6.62 18.24 -21.09
C MET A 12 6.83 16.90 -20.41
N SER A 13 7.77 16.12 -20.94
CA SER A 13 8.48 15.16 -20.13
C SER A 13 9.16 15.97 -19.02
N LEU A 14 8.46 16.18 -17.91
CA LEU A 14 9.16 16.16 -16.65
C LEU A 14 9.77 14.75 -16.62
N ALA A 15 11.05 14.68 -16.99
CA ALA A 15 11.91 13.60 -16.52
C ALA A 15 11.86 13.71 -15.00
N TRP A 16 10.82 13.15 -14.42
CA TRP A 16 10.77 12.92 -12.99
C TRP A 16 11.93 11.96 -12.77
N ALA A 17 12.88 12.37 -11.94
CA ALA A 17 14.10 11.61 -11.75
C ALA A 17 13.70 10.19 -11.35
N ALA A 18 13.96 9.23 -12.24
CA ALA A 18 13.83 7.82 -11.92
C ALA A 18 14.59 7.58 -10.61
N PHE A 19 14.01 6.79 -9.71
CA PHE A 19 14.64 6.50 -8.43
C PHE A 19 16.04 5.93 -8.67
N SER A 20 17.04 6.47 -7.98
CA SER A 20 18.46 6.18 -8.26
C SER A 20 18.85 4.72 -7.97
N ASP A 21 18.04 4.03 -7.18
CA ASP A 21 18.19 2.64 -6.75
C ASP A 21 17.28 1.65 -7.48
N LEU A 22 16.50 2.10 -8.48
CA LEU A 22 15.67 1.21 -9.29
C LEU A 22 16.31 0.96 -10.67
N PRO A 23 16.60 -0.31 -11.02
CA PRO A 23 17.01 -0.63 -12.38
C PRO A 23 15.83 -0.41 -13.34
N GLN A 24 16.15 0.04 -14.56
CA GLN A 24 15.16 0.17 -15.63
C GLN A 24 14.50 -1.19 -15.92
N GLY A 25 13.20 -1.18 -16.19
CA GLY A 25 12.43 -2.37 -16.52
C GLY A 25 11.04 -2.39 -15.85
N PRO A 26 10.33 -3.53 -15.92
CA PRO A 26 8.92 -3.61 -15.51
C PRO A 26 8.65 -3.19 -14.06
N LEU A 27 9.59 -3.44 -13.14
CA LEU A 27 9.46 -3.01 -11.75
C LEU A 27 9.49 -1.47 -11.63
N ALA A 28 10.42 -0.81 -12.32
CA ALA A 28 10.49 0.65 -12.31
C ALA A 28 9.22 1.26 -12.91
N GLU A 29 8.71 0.70 -14.01
CA GLU A 29 7.44 1.13 -14.61
C GLU A 29 6.25 0.98 -13.63
N GLN A 30 6.18 -0.13 -12.89
CA GLN A 30 5.14 -0.34 -11.87
C GLN A 30 5.25 0.67 -10.73
N VAL A 31 6.47 0.94 -10.25
CA VAL A 31 6.72 1.94 -9.21
C VAL A 31 6.33 3.34 -9.69
N GLU A 32 6.73 3.72 -10.90
CA GLU A 32 6.38 5.01 -11.50
C GLU A 32 4.86 5.20 -11.56
N ARG A 33 4.10 4.16 -11.92
CA ARG A 33 2.63 4.23 -11.97
C ARG A 33 2.01 4.50 -10.59
N VAL A 34 2.45 3.82 -9.54
CA VAL A 34 1.88 4.02 -8.20
C VAL A 34 2.31 5.34 -7.57
N VAL A 35 3.47 5.89 -7.95
CA VAL A 35 3.84 7.24 -7.49
C VAL A 35 3.16 8.32 -8.31
N ALA A 36 3.00 8.15 -9.63
CA ALA A 36 2.23 9.07 -10.46
C ALA A 36 0.75 9.15 -10.02
N ALA A 37 0.20 8.04 -9.52
CA ALA A 37 -1.11 7.99 -8.88
C ALA A 37 -1.14 8.62 -7.48
N GLY A 38 0.02 8.96 -6.91
CA GLY A 38 0.13 9.51 -5.56
C GLY A 38 -0.08 8.49 -4.44
N TRP A 39 -0.07 7.18 -4.73
CA TRP A 39 -0.28 6.12 -3.74
C TRP A 39 0.98 5.79 -2.96
N MET A 40 2.15 5.94 -3.58
CA MET A 40 3.45 5.79 -2.95
C MET A 40 4.34 6.99 -3.23
N GLN A 41 5.44 7.10 -2.50
CA GLN A 41 6.49 8.10 -2.74
C GLN A 41 7.84 7.51 -2.32
N GLY A 42 8.93 7.99 -2.93
CA GLY A 42 10.27 7.68 -2.45
C GLY A 42 10.75 8.65 -1.38
N TYR A 43 12.06 8.62 -1.15
CA TYR A 43 12.75 9.37 -0.11
C TYR A 43 13.36 10.66 -0.65
N PRO A 44 13.64 11.64 0.23
CA PRO A 44 14.26 12.91 -0.17
C PRO A 44 15.64 12.78 -0.84
N ASP A 45 16.31 11.65 -0.63
CA ASP A 45 17.61 11.31 -1.25
C ASP A 45 17.48 10.78 -2.70
N GLY A 46 16.25 10.71 -3.24
CA GLY A 46 15.98 10.22 -4.59
C GLY A 46 15.90 8.70 -4.72
N THR A 47 15.87 7.95 -3.60
CA THR A 47 15.71 6.49 -3.59
C THR A 47 14.25 6.07 -3.40
N PHE A 48 13.88 4.87 -3.86
CA PHE A 48 12.59 4.23 -3.57
C PHE A 48 12.70 3.21 -2.42
N ARG A 49 13.86 2.55 -2.31
CA ARG A 49 14.20 1.49 -1.35
C ARG A 49 13.35 0.23 -1.51
N GLY A 50 13.09 -0.15 -2.76
CA GLY A 50 12.20 -1.28 -3.10
C GLY A 50 12.70 -2.67 -2.66
N GLN A 51 13.98 -2.79 -2.29
CA GLN A 51 14.57 -4.03 -1.76
C GLN A 51 14.62 -4.06 -0.23
N GLU A 52 14.30 -2.95 0.45
CA GLU A 52 14.23 -2.93 1.91
C GLU A 52 12.91 -3.55 2.40
N PRO A 53 12.92 -4.25 3.56
CA PRO A 53 11.70 -4.74 4.16
C PRO A 53 10.70 -3.62 4.42
N LEU A 54 9.48 -3.77 3.90
CA LEU A 54 8.37 -2.86 4.19
C LEU A 54 8.03 -2.90 5.68
N ASN A 55 8.02 -1.75 6.35
CA ASN A 55 7.54 -1.63 7.72
C ASN A 55 6.07 -1.20 7.81
N ARG A 56 5.51 -1.33 9.01
CA ARG A 56 4.10 -1.05 9.28
C ARG A 56 3.72 0.42 9.06
N TYR A 57 4.63 1.38 9.30
CA TYR A 57 4.38 2.79 9.01
C TYR A 57 4.32 3.09 7.51
N GLN A 58 5.24 2.52 6.73
CA GLN A 58 5.25 2.67 5.27
C GLN A 58 3.98 2.09 4.66
N LEU A 59 3.55 0.90 5.13
CA LEU A 59 2.28 0.31 4.72
C LEU A 59 1.09 1.23 5.07
N ALA A 60 1.02 1.71 6.31
CA ALA A 60 -0.06 2.60 6.75
C ALA A 60 -0.12 3.88 5.91
N ALA A 61 1.04 4.44 5.55
CA ALA A 61 1.12 5.62 4.71
C ALA A 61 0.66 5.36 3.27
N ALA A 62 1.08 4.26 2.65
CA ALA A 62 0.62 3.89 1.31
C ALA A 62 -0.90 3.70 1.29
N LEU A 63 -1.44 2.94 2.27
CA LEU A 63 -2.88 2.76 2.43
C LEU A 63 -3.58 4.10 2.65
N GLY A 64 -3.11 4.94 3.56
CA GLY A 64 -3.76 6.22 3.86
C GLY A 64 -3.88 7.14 2.64
N ARG A 65 -2.91 7.14 1.72
CA ARG A 65 -3.01 7.90 0.46
C ARG A 65 -4.15 7.38 -0.42
N VAL A 66 -4.23 6.06 -0.59
CA VAL A 66 -5.34 5.40 -1.32
C VAL A 66 -6.68 5.69 -0.64
N LEU A 67 -6.75 5.54 0.69
CA LEU A 67 -7.99 5.73 1.46
C LEU A 67 -8.50 7.17 1.41
N LYS A 68 -7.59 8.14 1.41
CA LYS A 68 -7.94 9.55 1.25
C LYS A 68 -8.55 9.83 -0.12
N GLU A 69 -8.02 9.22 -1.18
CA GLU A 69 -8.61 9.31 -2.52
C GLU A 69 -10.00 8.66 -2.59
N LEU A 70 -10.19 7.56 -1.86
CA LEU A 70 -11.50 6.89 -1.73
C LEU A 70 -12.49 7.64 -0.81
N GLY A 71 -12.11 8.78 -0.25
CA GLY A 71 -12.99 9.57 0.63
C GLY A 71 -13.27 8.92 1.98
N VAL A 72 -12.37 8.06 2.47
CA VAL A 72 -12.49 7.48 3.81
C VAL A 72 -12.20 8.55 4.85
N GLU A 73 -13.07 8.65 5.85
CA GLU A 73 -12.89 9.56 6.98
C GLU A 73 -12.02 8.92 8.07
N ALA A 74 -11.10 9.70 8.62
CA ALA A 74 -10.20 9.23 9.66
C ALA A 74 -10.93 9.04 11.00
N ARG A 75 -10.56 7.99 11.72
CA ARG A 75 -10.98 7.79 13.12
C ARG A 75 -9.90 8.30 14.05
N VAL A 76 -10.28 9.04 15.08
CA VAL A 76 -9.34 9.40 16.15
C VAL A 76 -8.83 8.12 16.82
N VAL A 77 -7.53 7.87 16.66
CA VAL A 77 -6.78 6.77 17.28
C VAL A 77 -5.50 7.33 17.85
N SER A 78 -5.03 6.75 18.95
CA SER A 78 -3.76 7.12 19.57
C SER A 78 -3.06 5.84 20.03
N PHE A 79 -1.76 5.78 19.77
CA PHE A 79 -0.88 4.72 20.22
C PHE A 79 0.28 5.36 20.98
N PRO A 80 0.72 4.82 22.13
CA PRO A 80 1.78 5.42 22.93
C PRO A 80 3.13 5.56 22.20
N ASP A 81 3.36 4.70 21.20
CA ASP A 81 4.58 4.65 20.38
C ASP A 81 4.45 5.38 19.03
N VAL A 82 3.34 6.10 18.82
CA VAL A 82 3.12 6.97 17.65
C VAL A 82 3.03 8.43 18.13
N PRO A 83 4.13 9.20 18.05
CA PRO A 83 4.13 10.60 18.49
C PRO A 83 3.10 11.44 17.75
N GLN A 84 2.57 12.46 18.43
CA GLN A 84 1.70 13.44 17.78
C GLN A 84 2.45 14.16 16.65
N GLY A 85 1.79 14.35 15.50
CA GLY A 85 2.41 14.96 14.32
C GLY A 85 3.35 14.04 13.55
N HIS A 86 3.50 12.76 13.94
CA HIS A 86 4.22 11.78 13.14
C HIS A 86 3.57 11.63 11.75
N TRP A 87 4.37 11.55 10.69
CA TRP A 87 3.91 11.51 9.29
C TRP A 87 2.95 10.37 8.97
N ALA A 88 3.01 9.28 9.73
CA ALA A 88 2.13 8.13 9.58
C ALA A 88 0.84 8.22 10.43
N ALA A 89 0.66 9.25 11.27
CA ALA A 89 -0.47 9.32 12.20
C ALA A 89 -1.83 9.42 11.50
N GLU A 90 -2.01 10.37 10.57
CA GLU A 90 -3.25 10.48 9.79
C GLU A 90 -3.46 9.25 8.88
N PRO A 91 -2.47 8.77 8.12
CA PRO A 91 -2.63 7.54 7.34
C PRO A 91 -3.01 6.31 8.18
N LEU A 92 -2.42 6.17 9.37
CA LEU A 92 -2.76 5.12 10.32
C LEU A 92 -4.20 5.26 10.80
N ALA A 93 -4.65 6.46 11.13
CA ALA A 93 -6.03 6.73 11.52
C ALA A 93 -7.04 6.32 10.43
N LEU A 94 -6.75 6.57 9.16
CA LEU A 94 -7.55 6.11 8.03
C LEU A 94 -7.57 4.58 7.93
N ALA A 95 -6.39 3.95 7.97
CA ALA A 95 -6.27 2.50 7.84
C ALA A 95 -6.94 1.74 9.01
N VAL A 96 -6.92 2.30 10.22
CA VAL A 96 -7.66 1.75 11.38
C VAL A 96 -9.16 1.99 11.23
N ALA A 97 -9.59 3.18 10.77
CA ALA A 97 -11.01 3.47 10.53
C ALA A 97 -11.66 2.47 9.58
N TRP A 98 -10.92 2.08 8.54
CA TRP A 98 -11.40 1.10 7.56
C TRP A 98 -11.14 -0.36 7.96
N GLY A 99 -10.52 -0.60 9.11
CA GLY A 99 -10.27 -1.92 9.68
C GLY A 99 -9.16 -2.72 9.01
N LEU A 100 -8.31 -2.07 8.20
CA LEU A 100 -7.22 -2.73 7.50
C LEU A 100 -6.08 -3.12 8.45
N VAL A 101 -5.76 -2.24 9.39
CA VAL A 101 -4.69 -2.44 10.39
C VAL A 101 -5.20 -2.21 11.81
N SER A 102 -4.47 -2.75 12.79
CA SER A 102 -4.74 -2.57 14.22
C SER A 102 -3.43 -2.53 15.00
N GLY A 103 -3.49 -1.99 16.22
CA GLY A 103 -2.40 -2.12 17.19
C GLY A 103 -2.36 -3.51 17.83
N TYR A 104 -1.39 -3.68 18.73
CA TYR A 104 -1.18 -4.86 19.54
C TYR A 104 -1.99 -4.80 20.85
N PRO A 105 -2.18 -5.94 21.55
CA PRO A 105 -2.92 -5.99 22.81
C PRO A 105 -2.36 -5.10 23.93
N ASP A 106 -1.07 -4.77 23.86
CA ASP A 106 -0.39 -3.85 24.78
C ASP A 106 -0.66 -2.36 24.48
N GLY A 107 -1.45 -2.07 23.45
CA GLY A 107 -1.79 -0.72 23.03
C GLY A 107 -0.79 -0.06 22.08
N THR A 108 0.28 -0.75 21.67
CA THR A 108 1.28 -0.21 20.74
C THR A 108 0.92 -0.45 19.27
N PHE A 109 1.48 0.33 18.33
CA PHE A 109 1.34 0.08 16.89
C PHE A 109 2.54 -0.65 16.27
N ARG A 110 3.73 -0.39 16.81
CA ARG A 110 5.05 -0.89 16.42
C ARG A 110 5.39 -0.61 14.96
N GLY A 111 5.24 0.66 14.57
CA GLY A 111 5.28 1.06 13.16
C GLY A 111 6.60 0.80 12.43
N GLN A 112 7.73 0.75 13.13
CA GLN A 112 9.04 0.42 12.55
C GLN A 112 9.26 -1.08 12.35
N GLU A 113 8.43 -1.97 12.90
CA GLU A 113 8.62 -3.40 12.72
C GLU A 113 8.44 -3.80 11.25
N PRO A 114 9.34 -4.64 10.70
CA PRO A 114 9.21 -5.15 9.35
C PRO A 114 7.99 -6.07 9.25
N LEU A 115 7.31 -6.02 8.11
CA LEU A 115 6.11 -6.80 7.84
C LEU A 115 6.47 -8.08 7.09
N SER A 116 5.91 -9.21 7.52
CA SER A 116 6.02 -10.46 6.75
C SER A 116 5.08 -10.44 5.54
N ARG A 117 5.40 -11.21 4.49
CA ARG A 117 4.50 -11.42 3.33
C ARG A 117 3.11 -11.89 3.76
N ALA A 118 3.03 -12.78 4.75
CA ALA A 118 1.75 -13.26 5.28
C ALA A 118 0.94 -12.14 5.95
N ALA A 119 1.58 -11.25 6.72
CA ALA A 119 0.90 -10.11 7.32
C ALA A 119 0.45 -9.09 6.27
N LEU A 120 1.27 -8.85 5.23
CA LEU A 120 0.87 -8.04 4.08
C LEU A 120 -0.36 -8.65 3.38
N ALA A 121 -0.37 -9.96 3.15
CA ALA A 121 -1.49 -10.67 2.52
C ALA A 121 -2.79 -10.48 3.31
N VAL A 122 -2.75 -10.51 4.65
CA VAL A 122 -3.94 -10.24 5.48
C VAL A 122 -4.46 -8.82 5.28
N VAL A 123 -3.58 -7.82 5.25
CA VAL A 123 -4.00 -6.42 5.06
C VAL A 123 -4.58 -6.21 3.66
N LEU A 124 -3.92 -6.74 2.62
CA LEU A 124 -4.40 -6.65 1.24
C LEU A 124 -5.69 -7.44 1.03
N SER A 125 -5.86 -8.60 1.66
CA SER A 125 -7.12 -9.33 1.63
C SER A 125 -8.28 -8.52 2.22
N LYS A 126 -8.06 -7.80 3.34
CA LYS A 126 -9.09 -6.93 3.92
C LYS A 126 -9.41 -5.76 3.00
N LEU A 127 -8.39 -5.20 2.34
CA LEU A 127 -8.57 -4.15 1.34
C LEU A 127 -9.44 -4.65 0.17
N LEU A 128 -9.14 -5.81 -0.38
CA LEU A 128 -9.94 -6.44 -1.45
C LEU A 128 -11.38 -6.71 -0.99
N GLU A 129 -11.60 -7.18 0.24
CA GLU A 129 -12.94 -7.33 0.81
C GLU A 129 -13.70 -6.00 0.86
N ARG A 130 -13.05 -4.92 1.30
CA ARG A 130 -13.67 -3.59 1.35
C ARG A 130 -14.02 -3.03 -0.02
N LEU A 131 -13.25 -3.41 -1.04
CA LEU A 131 -13.47 -3.02 -2.43
C LEU A 131 -14.45 -3.94 -3.18
N GLY A 132 -14.88 -5.06 -2.57
CA GLY A 132 -15.73 -6.05 -3.24
C GLY A 132 -15.01 -6.93 -4.26
N GLU A 133 -13.67 -6.94 -4.26
CA GLU A 133 -12.82 -7.65 -5.22
C GLU A 133 -12.28 -8.97 -4.65
N VAL A 134 -13.15 -9.73 -3.97
CA VAL A 134 -12.76 -11.01 -3.35
C VAL A 134 -12.79 -12.12 -4.40
N ARG A 135 -11.61 -12.70 -4.68
CA ARG A 135 -11.44 -13.90 -5.51
C ARG A 135 -10.48 -14.84 -4.83
N GLU A 136 -10.84 -16.10 -4.65
CA GLU A 136 -9.95 -17.09 -4.03
C GLU A 136 -9.21 -17.91 -5.10
N GLY A 137 -7.90 -18.02 -4.92
CA GLY A 137 -7.02 -18.86 -5.72
C GLY A 137 -6.56 -20.11 -4.98
N ALA A 138 -5.63 -20.82 -5.61
CA ALA A 138 -4.92 -21.91 -4.97
C ALA A 138 -4.05 -21.39 -3.82
N LEU A 139 -3.87 -22.22 -2.79
CA LEU A 139 -2.90 -21.94 -1.75
C LEU A 139 -1.51 -22.35 -2.28
N PRO A 140 -0.49 -21.48 -2.21
CA PRO A 140 0.88 -21.85 -2.55
C PRO A 140 1.36 -23.08 -1.75
N TRP A 141 2.22 -23.88 -2.37
CA TRP A 141 2.63 -25.18 -1.83
C TRP A 141 3.40 -25.07 -0.50
N ASP A 142 4.00 -23.93 -0.24
CA ASP A 142 4.78 -23.60 0.96
C ASP A 142 3.94 -22.99 2.09
N VAL A 143 2.62 -22.82 1.89
CA VAL A 143 1.71 -22.33 2.91
C VAL A 143 0.84 -23.48 3.44
N PRO A 144 1.01 -23.91 4.70
CA PRO A 144 0.16 -24.94 5.31
C PRO A 144 -1.32 -24.53 5.33
N GLN A 145 -2.23 -25.49 5.12
CA GLN A 145 -3.68 -25.20 5.12
C GLN A 145 -4.16 -24.58 6.44
N GLY A 146 -3.57 -24.96 7.57
CA GLY A 146 -3.87 -24.41 8.90
C GLY A 146 -3.11 -23.12 9.24
N HIS A 147 -2.34 -22.55 8.31
CA HIS A 147 -1.63 -21.30 8.55
C HIS A 147 -2.63 -20.16 8.77
N TRP A 148 -2.37 -19.31 9.76
CA TRP A 148 -3.29 -18.23 10.18
C TRP A 148 -3.65 -17.24 9.06
N ALA A 149 -2.78 -17.10 8.05
CA ALA A 149 -3.01 -16.25 6.88
C ALA A 149 -3.57 -16.99 5.65
N ALA A 150 -3.86 -18.30 5.72
CA ALA A 150 -4.16 -19.11 4.53
C ALA A 150 -5.33 -18.57 3.69
N THR A 151 -6.42 -18.15 4.32
CA THR A 151 -7.56 -17.53 3.63
C THR A 151 -7.16 -16.22 2.94
N ALA A 152 -6.38 -15.38 3.62
CA ALA A 152 -5.92 -14.12 3.05
C ALA A 152 -4.97 -14.35 1.87
N VAL A 153 -4.05 -15.32 1.98
CA VAL A 153 -3.15 -15.72 0.90
C VAL A 153 -3.94 -16.18 -0.32
N ARG A 154 -4.95 -17.04 -0.16
CA ARG A 154 -5.82 -17.45 -1.28
C ARG A 154 -6.45 -16.25 -1.97
N ARG A 155 -6.89 -15.24 -1.22
CA ARG A 155 -7.57 -14.08 -1.79
C ARG A 155 -6.64 -13.16 -2.57
N VAL A 156 -5.45 -12.89 -2.04
CA VAL A 156 -4.48 -12.06 -2.77
C VAL A 156 -3.92 -12.79 -3.99
N VAL A 157 -3.78 -14.13 -3.93
CA VAL A 157 -3.40 -14.96 -5.09
C VAL A 157 -4.53 -15.00 -6.12
N GLY A 158 -5.77 -15.24 -5.71
CA GLY A 158 -6.93 -15.27 -6.61
C GLY A 158 -7.22 -13.92 -7.28
N ALA A 159 -6.85 -12.82 -6.63
CA ALA A 159 -6.91 -11.48 -7.20
C ALA A 159 -5.69 -11.12 -8.08
N GLY A 160 -4.65 -11.96 -8.13
CA GLY A 160 -3.41 -11.69 -8.86
C GLY A 160 -2.57 -10.56 -8.25
N VAL A 161 -2.77 -10.26 -6.96
CA VAL A 161 -2.06 -9.21 -6.22
C VAL A 161 -0.76 -9.73 -5.62
N MET A 162 -0.71 -11.02 -5.28
CA MET A 162 0.49 -11.70 -4.81
C MET A 162 0.59 -13.08 -5.45
N ASP A 163 1.82 -13.57 -5.59
CA ASP A 163 2.18 -14.87 -6.14
C ASP A 163 2.76 -15.83 -5.06
#